data_AF-A0A3E2VAW8-F1
#
_entry.id   AF-A0A3E2VAW8-F1
#
_cell.length_a   1.000
_cell.length_b   1.000
_cell.length_c   1.000
_cell.angle_alpha   90.00
_cell.angle_beta   90.00
_cell.angle_gamma   90.00
#
_symmetry.space_group_name_H-M   'P 1'
#
loop_
_entity.id
_entity.type
_entity.pdbx_description
1 polymer ?
#
loop_
_entity_poly.entity_id
_entity_poly.type
_entity_poly.pdbx_seq_one_letter_code
_entity_poly.pdbx_strand_id
1 'polypeptide(L)'
;MVCVGIDVAKDKHDCCILDSDGTVRADCFTIPNNMDGFKQLLQTIRDCTKKSDKIKVGLEATGHYSYNILGFLLDNGLPTYVINPLHTNLYRKSLSLRKTKTDRVDARTIATMLLSDVDLKSYTDIAYHNEDLKSLTRYRFDKVQERAKLKQSVSRLATILFPELEQLVSSIHGTSIYALLGEYPGAKQISEVHLTKLTNLLTTASKGRYGKEKAIQIREAARTSIGSVMPAKSLELKHTIKLIQELASEINEIEDSIQKIIDELNPPILSIPGMGVNSAAVILAEIGDFSNFSSPDKILAYAGCSPSTYQSGKLTNCYAHMEKRGSRYLRHALYNATKYVCYWNPVFAEYLAKKRAEGKHYNVALSHAMKKLVRLIYALQKSGKAYLAAA
;
A
#
# COMPACT_ATOMS: atom_id res chain seq x y z
N MET A 1 -26.74 3.00 27.35
CA MET A 1 -25.62 2.86 26.37
C MET A 1 -24.34 2.77 27.17
N VAL A 2 -23.42 1.90 26.80
CA VAL A 2 -22.14 1.71 27.48
C VAL A 2 -21.02 1.88 26.47
N CYS A 3 -20.06 2.74 26.79
CA CYS A 3 -18.93 3.06 25.94
C CYS A 3 -17.64 2.58 26.60
N VAL A 4 -16.91 1.71 25.91
CA VAL A 4 -15.64 1.16 26.34
C VAL A 4 -14.54 1.82 25.52
N GLY A 5 -13.58 2.49 26.15
CA GLY A 5 -12.40 3.03 25.49
C GLY A 5 -11.17 2.21 25.84
N ILE A 6 -10.41 1.81 24.82
CA ILE A 6 -9.22 0.97 24.95
C ILE A 6 -8.03 1.73 24.35
N ASP A 7 -7.07 2.07 25.21
CA ASP A 7 -5.75 2.50 24.76
C ASP A 7 -4.83 1.29 24.59
N VAL A 8 -4.31 1.13 23.37
CA VAL A 8 -3.64 -0.10 22.94
C VAL A 8 -2.12 0.10 23.02
N ALA A 9 -1.47 -0.65 23.91
CA ALA A 9 -0.01 -0.77 23.95
C ALA A 9 0.46 -2.22 23.70
N LYS A 10 1.78 -2.40 23.60
CA LYS A 10 2.43 -3.66 23.24
C LYS A 10 2.13 -4.79 24.23
N ASP A 11 2.37 -4.55 25.51
CA ASP A 11 2.34 -5.60 26.54
C ASP A 11 1.03 -5.58 27.36
N LYS A 12 0.31 -4.45 27.33
CA LYS A 12 -0.91 -4.22 28.10
C LYS A 12 -1.86 -3.28 27.37
N HIS A 13 -3.13 -3.30 27.74
CA HIS A 13 -4.13 -2.34 27.28
C HIS A 13 -4.78 -1.66 28.49
N ASP A 14 -4.98 -0.36 28.40
CA ASP A 14 -5.65 0.42 29.41
C ASP A 14 -7.09 0.69 28.97
N CYS A 15 -8.05 0.31 29.80
CA CYS A 15 -9.47 0.24 29.44
C CYS A 15 -10.30 1.13 30.38
N CYS A 16 -11.28 1.86 29.85
CA CYS A 16 -12.22 2.67 30.62
C CYS A 16 -13.65 2.40 30.15
N ILE A 17 -14.60 2.25 31.08
CA ILE A 17 -16.01 2.02 30.76
C ILE A 17 -16.86 3.17 31.31
N LEU A 18 -17.59 3.83 30.41
CA LEU A 18 -18.52 4.91 30.71
C LEU A 18 -19.96 4.48 30.39
N ASP A 19 -20.92 5.00 31.14
CA ASP A 19 -22.33 4.94 30.77
C ASP A 19 -22.77 6.15 29.92
N SER A 20 -24.07 6.19 29.57
CA SER A 20 -24.65 7.24 28.73
C SER A 20 -24.54 8.64 29.28
N ASP A 21 -24.38 8.79 30.60
CA ASP A 21 -24.28 10.09 31.27
C ASP A 21 -22.81 10.53 31.43
N GLY A 22 -21.87 9.73 30.90
CA GLY A 22 -20.43 9.94 31.08
C GLY A 22 -19.92 9.53 32.46
N THR A 23 -20.74 8.83 33.26
CA THR A 23 -20.34 8.32 34.57
C THR A 23 -19.48 7.08 34.40
N VAL A 24 -18.42 6.99 35.19
CA VAL A 24 -17.46 5.87 35.13
C VAL A 24 -18.08 4.63 35.78
N ARG A 25 -18.25 3.56 34.98
CA ARG A 25 -18.72 2.23 35.44
C ARG A 25 -17.57 1.34 35.87
N ALA A 26 -16.44 1.43 35.18
CA ALA A 26 -15.16 0.85 35.57
C ALA A 26 -14.07 1.87 35.31
N ASP A 27 -13.41 2.32 36.37
CA ASP A 27 -12.31 3.27 36.27
C ASP A 27 -11.05 2.55 35.78
N CYS A 28 -10.21 3.29 35.06
CA CYS A 28 -9.18 2.82 34.15
C CYS A 28 -8.42 1.59 34.69
N PHE A 29 -8.76 0.41 34.17
CA PHE A 29 -8.15 -0.86 34.51
C PHE A 29 -7.24 -1.33 33.38
N THR A 30 -6.21 -2.07 33.74
CA THR A 30 -5.20 -2.55 32.81
C THR A 30 -5.36 -4.04 32.62
N ILE A 31 -5.33 -4.50 31.38
CA ILE A 31 -5.32 -5.93 31.02
C ILE A 31 -3.99 -6.28 30.32
N PRO A 32 -3.44 -7.48 30.51
CA PRO A 32 -2.31 -7.95 29.71
C PRO A 32 -2.73 -8.19 28.25
N ASN A 33 -1.81 -8.03 27.30
CA ASN A 33 -2.04 -8.36 25.89
C ASN A 33 -1.90 -9.88 25.64
N ASN A 34 -2.83 -10.65 26.20
CA ASN A 34 -2.94 -12.09 26.02
C ASN A 34 -4.41 -12.53 26.17
N MET A 35 -4.68 -13.82 25.93
CA MET A 35 -6.05 -14.37 25.97
C MET A 35 -6.73 -14.19 27.35
N ASP A 36 -5.98 -14.26 28.44
CA ASP A 36 -6.54 -14.09 29.79
C ASP A 36 -6.96 -12.64 30.03
N GLY A 37 -6.14 -11.66 29.60
CA GLY A 37 -6.50 -10.25 29.65
C GLY A 37 -7.71 -9.92 28.75
N PHE A 38 -7.82 -10.55 27.59
CA PHE A 38 -8.98 -10.38 26.70
C PHE A 38 -10.26 -10.94 27.33
N LYS A 39 -10.19 -12.12 27.96
CA LYS A 39 -11.32 -12.68 28.73
C LYS A 39 -11.69 -11.80 29.92
N GLN A 40 -10.71 -11.24 30.62
CA GLN A 40 -10.93 -10.31 31.73
C GLN A 40 -11.69 -9.05 31.26
N LEU A 41 -11.29 -8.47 30.12
CA LEU A 41 -11.99 -7.34 29.52
C LEU A 41 -13.44 -7.71 29.17
N LEU A 42 -13.66 -8.82 28.49
CA LEU A 42 -15.00 -9.27 28.11
C LEU A 42 -15.89 -9.48 29.33
N GLN A 43 -15.34 -10.08 30.38
CA GLN A 43 -16.07 -10.28 31.63
C GLN A 43 -16.42 -8.94 32.29
N THR A 44 -15.46 -8.01 32.35
CA THR A 44 -15.70 -6.68 32.94
C THR A 44 -16.76 -5.89 32.16
N ILE A 45 -16.77 -5.99 30.83
CA ILE A 45 -17.82 -5.40 29.98
C ILE A 45 -19.18 -6.02 30.33
N ARG A 46 -19.26 -7.35 30.45
CA ARG A 46 -20.49 -8.07 30.81
C ARG A 46 -20.99 -7.69 32.21
N ASP A 47 -20.09 -7.53 33.18
CA ASP A 47 -20.44 -7.14 34.54
C ASP A 47 -20.96 -5.69 34.62
N CYS A 48 -20.49 -4.82 33.70
CA CYS A 48 -20.91 -3.43 33.60
C CYS A 48 -22.13 -3.20 32.69
N THR A 49 -22.68 -4.23 32.05
CA THR A 49 -23.75 -4.10 31.04
C THR A 49 -24.94 -5.00 31.34
N LYS A 50 -26.15 -4.56 30.96
CA LYS A 50 -27.36 -5.39 30.93
C LYS A 50 -27.65 -5.82 29.49
N LYS A 51 -28.45 -6.88 29.31
CA LYS A 51 -28.86 -7.35 27.96
C LYS A 51 -29.51 -6.28 27.08
N SER A 52 -30.14 -5.26 27.69
CA SER A 52 -30.77 -4.14 26.98
C SER A 52 -29.80 -3.02 26.59
N ASP A 53 -28.56 -3.04 27.08
CA ASP A 53 -27.61 -1.97 26.83
C ASP A 53 -27.00 -2.06 25.44
N LYS A 54 -26.99 -0.93 24.73
CA LYS A 54 -26.17 -0.77 23.52
C LYS A 54 -24.71 -0.55 23.93
N ILE A 55 -23.83 -1.43 23.47
CA ILE A 55 -22.38 -1.37 23.75
C ILE A 55 -21.65 -0.80 22.54
N LYS A 56 -20.73 0.15 22.78
CA LYS A 56 -19.76 0.64 21.79
C LYS A 56 -18.35 0.46 22.35
N VAL A 57 -17.46 -0.19 21.63
CA VAL A 57 -16.06 -0.37 22.04
C VAL A 57 -15.14 0.40 21.10
N GLY A 58 -14.42 1.39 21.59
CA GLY A 58 -13.47 2.18 20.82
C GLY A 58 -12.05 1.81 21.15
N LEU A 59 -11.20 1.76 20.13
CA LEU A 59 -9.76 1.61 20.29
C LEU A 59 -9.01 2.53 19.32
N GLU A 60 -7.85 3.01 19.74
CA GLU A 60 -6.98 3.80 18.87
C GLU A 60 -6.22 2.89 17.89
N ALA A 61 -6.14 3.30 16.62
CA ALA A 61 -5.39 2.58 15.59
C ALA A 61 -3.87 2.82 15.75
N THR A 62 -3.26 2.27 16.79
CA THR A 62 -1.81 2.37 17.05
C THR A 62 -1.04 1.16 16.47
N GLY A 63 -0.86 1.17 15.15
CA GLY A 63 0.00 0.18 14.48
C GLY A 63 -0.59 -1.24 14.54
N HIS A 64 0.26 -2.23 14.81
CA HIS A 64 -0.13 -3.65 14.78
C HIS A 64 -0.64 -4.20 16.12
N TYR A 65 -0.52 -3.44 17.21
CA TYR A 65 -0.88 -3.92 18.54
C TYR A 65 -2.39 -4.06 18.75
N SER A 66 -3.20 -3.41 17.90
CA SER A 66 -4.66 -3.45 17.99
C SER A 66 -5.29 -4.69 17.34
N TYR A 67 -4.59 -5.41 16.46
CA TYR A 67 -5.19 -6.49 15.66
C TYR A 67 -5.77 -7.62 16.51
N ASN A 68 -5.01 -8.11 17.50
CA ASN A 68 -5.42 -9.27 18.29
C ASN A 68 -6.65 -8.97 19.15
N ILE A 69 -6.67 -7.81 19.81
CA ILE A 69 -7.81 -7.40 20.63
C ILE A 69 -9.01 -7.03 19.76
N LEU A 70 -8.81 -6.41 18.59
CA LEU A 70 -9.88 -6.11 17.65
C LEU A 70 -10.56 -7.41 17.16
N GLY A 71 -9.79 -8.40 16.73
CA GLY A 71 -10.32 -9.71 16.31
C GLY A 71 -11.12 -10.38 17.43
N PHE A 72 -10.56 -10.44 18.64
CA PHE A 72 -11.26 -11.01 19.79
C PHE A 72 -12.59 -10.31 20.10
N LEU A 73 -12.65 -8.99 20.02
CA LEU A 73 -13.88 -8.23 20.27
C LEU A 73 -14.94 -8.50 19.18
N LEU A 74 -14.53 -8.58 17.91
CA LEU A 74 -15.40 -8.90 16.79
C LEU A 74 -15.96 -10.33 16.88
N ASP A 75 -15.10 -11.31 17.19
CA ASP A 75 -15.49 -12.72 17.37
C ASP A 75 -16.52 -12.90 18.51
N ASN A 76 -16.52 -11.99 19.49
CA ASN A 76 -17.47 -11.96 20.59
C ASN A 76 -18.70 -11.06 20.33
N GLY A 77 -18.87 -10.58 19.09
CA GLY A 77 -20.04 -9.81 18.67
C GLY A 77 -20.12 -8.40 19.26
N LEU A 78 -18.99 -7.83 19.70
CA LEU A 78 -18.96 -6.48 20.26
C LEU A 78 -18.80 -5.44 19.14
N PRO A 79 -19.69 -4.44 19.03
CA PRO A 79 -19.53 -3.35 18.06
C PRO A 79 -18.28 -2.52 18.38
N THR A 80 -17.23 -2.68 17.56
CA THR A 80 -15.94 -2.02 17.73
C THR A 80 -15.78 -0.82 16.80
N TYR A 81 -15.03 0.20 17.22
CA TYR A 81 -14.79 1.45 16.50
C TYR A 81 -13.30 1.77 16.55
N VAL A 82 -12.66 1.75 15.39
CA VAL A 82 -11.22 2.03 15.27
C VAL A 82 -11.03 3.53 15.01
N ILE A 83 -10.43 4.23 15.96
CA ILE A 83 -10.28 5.69 15.94
C ILE A 83 -8.88 6.07 15.44
N ASN A 84 -8.80 7.06 14.54
CA ASN A 84 -7.54 7.59 14.04
C ASN A 84 -6.78 8.36 15.14
N PRO A 85 -5.50 8.04 15.43
CA PRO A 85 -4.66 8.75 16.40
C PRO A 85 -4.68 10.27 16.29
N LEU A 86 -4.75 10.80 15.06
CA LEU A 86 -4.81 12.24 14.82
C LEU A 86 -6.12 12.84 15.35
N HIS A 87 -7.25 12.15 15.17
CA HIS A 87 -8.53 12.59 15.70
C HIS A 87 -8.54 12.55 17.23
N THR A 88 -8.06 11.46 17.84
CA THR A 88 -7.93 11.37 19.30
C THR A 88 -7.04 12.49 19.84
N ASN A 89 -5.95 12.83 19.14
CA ASN A 89 -5.06 13.93 19.53
C ASN A 89 -5.72 15.31 19.45
N LEU A 90 -6.43 15.61 18.36
CA LEU A 90 -7.16 16.87 18.21
C LEU A 90 -8.29 16.98 19.24
N TYR A 91 -9.03 15.90 19.48
CA TYR A 91 -10.10 15.87 20.48
C TYR A 91 -9.57 16.09 21.89
N ARG A 92 -8.48 15.41 22.26
CA ARG A 92 -7.79 15.63 23.55
C ARG A 92 -7.41 17.10 23.76
N LYS A 93 -6.85 17.73 22.72
CA LYS A 93 -6.48 19.17 22.76
C LYS A 93 -7.68 20.11 22.85
N SER A 94 -8.86 19.72 22.35
CA SER A 94 -10.09 20.50 22.54
C SER A 94 -10.66 20.40 23.95
N LEU A 95 -10.46 19.27 24.64
CA LEU A 95 -10.96 19.06 26.00
C LEU A 95 -10.10 19.74 27.07
N SER A 96 -8.80 19.90 26.84
CA SER A 96 -7.90 20.52 27.81
C SER A 96 -6.71 21.20 27.14
N LEU A 97 -6.41 22.42 27.61
CA LEU A 97 -5.19 23.16 27.24
C LEU A 97 -3.93 22.59 27.94
N ARG A 98 -4.09 21.75 28.97
CA ARG A 98 -2.96 21.12 29.69
C ARG A 98 -2.38 19.97 28.87
N LYS A 99 -1.06 19.92 28.77
CA LYS A 99 -0.31 18.82 28.14
C LYS A 99 -0.14 17.63 29.10
N THR A 100 -1.23 17.02 29.54
CA THR A 100 -1.18 15.78 30.33
C THR A 100 -1.53 14.62 29.42
N LYS A 101 -0.55 13.75 29.13
CA LYS A 101 -0.74 12.52 28.34
C LYS A 101 -0.42 11.32 29.23
N THR A 102 -1.43 10.52 29.54
CA THR A 102 -1.28 9.24 30.24
C THR A 102 -2.22 8.23 29.60
N ASP A 103 -1.85 6.96 29.60
CA ASP A 103 -2.63 5.88 28.98
C ASP A 103 -4.08 5.83 29.54
N ARG A 104 -4.24 6.15 30.84
CA ARG A 104 -5.56 6.30 31.50
C ARG A 104 -6.41 7.43 30.90
N VAL A 105 -5.80 8.60 30.69
CA VAL A 105 -6.49 9.75 30.07
C VAL A 105 -6.85 9.42 28.63
N ASP A 106 -6.00 8.67 27.93
CA ASP A 106 -6.22 8.28 26.54
C ASP A 106 -7.39 7.29 26.42
N ALA A 107 -7.46 6.25 27.25
CA ALA A 107 -8.60 5.33 27.31
C ALA A 107 -9.93 6.04 27.60
N ARG A 108 -9.92 6.98 28.57
CA ARG A 108 -11.10 7.79 28.89
C ARG A 108 -11.48 8.76 27.76
N THR A 109 -10.49 9.33 27.07
CA THR A 109 -10.72 10.21 25.91
C THR A 109 -11.40 9.45 24.79
N ILE A 110 -10.96 8.22 24.52
CA ILE A 110 -11.58 7.33 23.53
C ILE A 110 -13.03 7.01 23.92
N ALA A 111 -13.28 6.60 25.16
CA ALA A 111 -14.64 6.31 25.64
C ALA A 111 -15.56 7.54 25.52
N THR A 112 -15.05 8.72 25.90
CA THR A 112 -15.80 9.99 25.77
C THR A 112 -16.07 10.34 24.32
N MET A 113 -15.14 10.09 23.41
CA MET A 113 -15.32 10.36 21.99
C MET A 113 -16.42 9.48 21.37
N LEU A 114 -16.60 8.24 21.85
CA LEU A 114 -17.69 7.36 21.44
C LEU A 114 -19.07 7.87 21.90
N LEU A 115 -19.14 8.51 23.08
CA LEU A 115 -20.37 9.11 23.59
C LEU A 115 -20.84 10.26 22.71
N SER A 116 -19.91 11.05 22.17
CA SER A 116 -20.20 12.21 21.31
C SER A 116 -20.71 11.85 19.91
N ASP A 117 -20.82 10.56 19.58
CA ASP A 117 -21.38 9.99 18.34
C ASP A 117 -20.94 10.70 17.04
N VAL A 118 -19.65 11.02 16.94
CA VAL A 118 -19.06 11.78 15.83
C VAL A 118 -18.99 10.91 14.57
N ASP A 119 -20.11 10.64 13.91
CA ASP A 119 -20.22 9.83 12.67
C ASP A 119 -19.31 8.58 12.66
N LEU A 120 -19.10 7.98 13.85
CA LEU A 120 -18.22 6.85 14.01
C LEU A 120 -18.97 5.61 13.52
N LYS A 121 -18.39 4.93 12.54
CA LYS A 121 -18.94 3.67 12.02
C LYS A 121 -18.25 2.49 12.67
N SER A 122 -19.04 1.47 13.00
CA SER A 122 -18.50 0.23 13.55
C SER A 122 -17.62 -0.47 12.52
N TYR A 123 -16.58 -1.11 13.00
CA TYR A 123 -15.80 -2.06 12.24
C TYR A 123 -16.68 -3.26 11.85
N THR A 124 -16.51 -3.79 10.65
CA THR A 124 -17.34 -4.86 10.07
C THR A 124 -16.45 -5.95 9.46
N ASP A 125 -16.99 -7.13 9.16
CA ASP A 125 -16.24 -8.21 8.49
C ASP A 125 -15.69 -7.79 7.11
N ILE A 126 -16.41 -6.89 6.42
CA ILE A 126 -15.93 -6.25 5.19
C ILE A 126 -14.65 -5.44 5.46
N ALA A 127 -14.52 -4.83 6.65
CA ALA A 127 -13.30 -4.14 7.05
C ALA A 127 -12.15 -5.12 7.33
N TYR A 128 -12.42 -6.33 7.85
CA TYR A 128 -11.42 -7.38 8.07
C TYR A 128 -10.77 -7.86 6.76
N HIS A 129 -11.56 -8.26 5.77
CA HIS A 129 -11.03 -8.62 4.44
C HIS A 129 -10.27 -7.47 3.78
N ASN A 130 -10.70 -6.23 4.03
CA ASN A 130 -9.96 -5.05 3.59
C ASN A 130 -8.61 -4.91 4.30
N GLU A 131 -8.47 -5.28 5.57
CA GLU A 131 -7.21 -5.23 6.30
C GLU A 131 -6.20 -6.30 5.88
N ASP A 132 -6.66 -7.52 5.59
CA ASP A 132 -5.79 -8.56 5.02
C ASP A 132 -5.29 -8.15 3.63
N LEU A 133 -6.20 -7.70 2.76
CA LEU A 133 -5.85 -7.17 1.44
C LEU A 133 -4.90 -5.97 1.55
N LYS A 134 -5.09 -5.10 2.55
CA LYS A 134 -4.21 -3.95 2.83
C LYS A 134 -2.83 -4.38 3.28
N SER A 135 -2.74 -5.40 4.13
CA SER A 135 -1.48 -5.96 4.58
C SER A 135 -0.70 -6.57 3.41
N LEU A 136 -1.35 -7.38 2.58
CA LEU A 136 -0.75 -7.99 1.39
C LEU A 136 -0.31 -6.93 0.36
N THR A 137 -1.16 -5.95 0.06
CA THR A 137 -0.84 -4.92 -0.95
C THR A 137 0.30 -4.01 -0.50
N ARG A 138 0.39 -3.68 0.79
CA ARG A 138 1.53 -2.95 1.37
C ARG A 138 2.79 -3.80 1.39
N TYR A 139 2.69 -5.07 1.79
CA TYR A 139 3.82 -5.99 1.79
C TYR A 139 4.42 -6.17 0.39
N ARG A 140 3.56 -6.36 -0.63
CA ARG A 140 3.96 -6.35 -2.04
C ARG A 140 4.68 -5.07 -2.42
N PHE A 141 4.14 -3.91 -2.03
CA PHE A 141 4.73 -2.62 -2.35
C PHE A 141 6.18 -2.53 -1.83
N ASP A 142 6.40 -2.93 -0.58
CA ASP A 142 7.73 -2.88 0.04
C ASP A 142 8.70 -3.85 -0.64
N LYS A 143 8.28 -5.09 -0.91
CA LYS A 143 9.10 -6.09 -1.63
C LYS A 143 9.47 -5.65 -3.04
N VAL A 144 8.54 -5.00 -3.76
CA VAL A 144 8.82 -4.42 -5.07
C VAL A 144 9.87 -3.29 -4.97
N GLN A 145 9.79 -2.44 -3.94
CA GLN A 145 10.80 -1.39 -3.70
C GLN A 145 12.17 -1.98 -3.36
N GLU A 146 12.22 -3.02 -2.53
CA GLU A 146 13.46 -3.73 -2.20
C GLU A 146 14.11 -4.31 -3.45
N ARG A 147 13.33 -5.03 -4.26
CA ARG A 147 13.80 -5.59 -5.54
C ARG A 147 14.31 -4.50 -6.49
N ALA A 148 13.66 -3.33 -6.54
CA ALA A 148 14.11 -2.20 -7.36
C ALA A 148 15.48 -1.66 -6.90
N LYS A 149 15.74 -1.59 -5.59
CA LYS A 149 17.05 -1.20 -5.05
C LYS A 149 18.14 -2.21 -5.45
N LEU A 150 17.85 -3.51 -5.37
CA LEU A 150 18.79 -4.54 -5.79
C LEU A 150 19.06 -4.47 -7.30
N LYS A 151 18.03 -4.21 -8.13
CA LYS A 151 18.20 -3.99 -9.57
C LYS A 151 19.18 -2.85 -9.84
N GLN A 152 19.04 -1.72 -9.15
CA GLN A 152 19.99 -0.62 -9.27
C GLN A 152 21.43 -1.02 -8.87
N SER A 153 21.57 -1.86 -7.84
CA SER A 153 22.88 -2.41 -7.46
C SER A 153 23.46 -3.31 -8.56
N VAL A 154 22.64 -4.17 -9.19
CA VAL A 154 23.06 -4.98 -10.34
C VAL A 154 23.52 -4.11 -11.49
N SER A 155 22.78 -3.05 -11.84
CA SER A 155 23.19 -2.13 -12.91
C SER A 155 24.56 -1.54 -12.62
N ARG A 156 24.76 -1.01 -11.40
CA ARG A 156 26.06 -0.46 -10.97
C ARG A 156 27.18 -1.50 -11.05
N LEU A 157 26.93 -2.73 -10.58
CA LEU A 157 27.94 -3.80 -10.60
C LEU A 157 28.25 -4.26 -12.02
N ALA A 158 27.25 -4.35 -12.89
CA ALA A 158 27.42 -4.66 -14.30
C ALA A 158 28.27 -3.58 -15.00
N THR A 159 28.04 -2.29 -14.72
CA THR A 159 28.88 -1.21 -15.26
C THR A 159 30.34 -1.31 -14.81
N ILE A 160 30.60 -1.78 -13.58
CA ILE A 160 31.98 -1.95 -13.07
C ILE A 160 32.66 -3.17 -13.71
N LEU A 161 31.94 -4.29 -13.83
CA LEU A 161 32.51 -5.59 -14.20
C LEU A 161 32.45 -5.87 -15.72
N PHE A 162 31.50 -5.27 -16.44
CA PHE A 162 31.30 -5.42 -17.88
C PHE A 162 30.45 -4.26 -18.47
N PRO A 163 31.01 -3.04 -18.57
CA PRO A 163 30.27 -1.84 -18.99
C PRO A 163 29.67 -1.90 -20.40
N GLU A 164 30.29 -2.63 -21.33
CA GLU A 164 29.82 -2.75 -22.71
C GLU A 164 28.53 -3.58 -22.84
N LEU A 165 28.19 -4.38 -21.82
CA LEU A 165 27.06 -5.30 -21.86
C LEU A 165 25.72 -4.57 -22.09
N GLU A 166 25.54 -3.38 -21.51
CA GLU A 166 24.29 -2.62 -21.60
C GLU A 166 23.95 -2.21 -23.04
N GLN A 167 24.96 -2.00 -23.89
CA GLN A 167 24.77 -1.66 -25.30
C GLN A 167 24.43 -2.90 -26.16
N LEU A 168 24.79 -4.09 -25.68
CA LEU A 168 24.60 -5.33 -26.42
C LEU A 168 23.23 -5.96 -26.17
N VAL A 169 22.54 -5.59 -25.10
CA VAL A 169 21.30 -6.26 -24.66
C VAL A 169 20.16 -5.26 -24.57
N SER A 170 18.92 -5.72 -24.77
CA SER A 170 17.75 -4.83 -24.62
C SER A 170 17.52 -4.40 -23.17
N SER A 171 17.88 -5.26 -22.21
CA SER A 171 17.84 -4.95 -20.79
C SER A 171 18.80 -5.84 -20.01
N ILE A 172 19.58 -5.22 -19.12
CA ILE A 172 20.43 -5.91 -18.14
C ILE A 172 19.65 -6.71 -17.09
N HIS A 173 18.34 -6.48 -16.96
CA HIS A 173 17.46 -7.16 -16.01
C HIS A 173 16.67 -8.32 -16.63
N GLY A 174 17.04 -8.76 -17.84
CA GLY A 174 16.45 -9.93 -18.47
C GLY A 174 16.89 -11.24 -17.82
N THR A 175 16.03 -12.25 -17.84
CA THR A 175 16.31 -13.59 -17.28
C THR A 175 17.59 -14.21 -17.83
N SER A 176 17.84 -14.06 -19.13
CA SER A 176 19.06 -14.55 -19.78
C SER A 176 20.32 -13.86 -19.29
N ILE A 177 20.24 -12.57 -18.98
CA ILE A 177 21.38 -11.79 -18.49
C ILE A 177 21.65 -12.10 -17.02
N TYR A 178 20.61 -12.31 -16.21
CA TYR A 178 20.77 -12.81 -14.85
C TYR A 178 21.37 -14.22 -14.81
N ALA A 179 20.97 -15.12 -15.72
CA ALA A 179 21.61 -16.43 -15.85
C ALA A 179 23.10 -16.29 -16.22
N LEU A 180 23.42 -15.42 -17.19
CA LEU A 180 24.80 -15.15 -17.62
C LEU A 180 25.65 -14.61 -16.46
N LEU A 181 25.22 -13.52 -15.84
CA LEU A 181 25.96 -12.84 -14.77
C LEU A 181 25.98 -13.64 -13.45
N GLY A 182 25.00 -14.53 -13.25
CA GLY A 182 24.99 -15.46 -12.12
C GLY A 182 26.10 -16.52 -12.23
N GLU A 183 26.36 -17.03 -13.43
CA GLU A 183 27.47 -17.95 -13.69
C GLU A 183 28.81 -17.22 -13.86
N TYR A 184 28.84 -16.20 -14.72
CA TYR A 184 30.02 -15.43 -15.14
C TYR A 184 29.81 -13.91 -14.91
N PRO A 185 30.04 -13.42 -13.68
CA PRO A 185 29.81 -12.02 -13.30
C PRO A 185 30.59 -10.94 -14.07
N GLY A 186 31.78 -11.25 -14.57
CA GLY A 186 32.68 -10.27 -15.17
C GLY A 186 33.09 -10.58 -16.60
N ALA A 187 33.50 -9.54 -17.32
CA ALA A 187 33.92 -9.64 -18.71
C ALA A 187 35.05 -10.67 -18.90
N LYS A 188 36.06 -10.68 -18.02
CA LYS A 188 37.16 -11.66 -18.07
C LYS A 188 36.65 -13.11 -18.08
N GLN A 189 35.74 -13.44 -17.17
CA GLN A 189 35.17 -14.79 -17.09
C GLN A 189 34.37 -15.12 -18.36
N ILE A 190 33.58 -14.18 -18.88
CA ILE A 190 32.79 -14.37 -20.10
C ILE A 190 33.70 -14.60 -21.32
N SER A 191 34.82 -13.89 -21.41
CA SER A 191 35.78 -14.00 -22.52
C SER A 191 36.43 -15.39 -22.63
N GLU A 192 36.68 -16.01 -21.47
CA GLU A 192 37.35 -17.31 -21.31
C GLU A 192 36.40 -18.49 -21.52
N VAL A 193 35.07 -18.30 -21.44
CA VAL A 193 34.08 -19.37 -21.61
C VAL A 193 34.04 -19.91 -23.04
N HIS A 194 33.87 -21.23 -23.15
CA HIS A 194 33.69 -21.90 -24.44
C HIS A 194 32.39 -21.46 -25.13
N LEU A 195 32.46 -21.11 -26.42
CA LEU A 195 31.34 -20.52 -27.16
C LEU A 195 30.07 -21.39 -27.13
N THR A 196 30.21 -22.72 -27.23
CA THR A 196 29.07 -23.65 -27.15
C THR A 196 28.36 -23.55 -25.81
N LYS A 197 29.11 -23.46 -24.70
CA LYS A 197 28.53 -23.34 -23.35
C LYS A 197 27.79 -22.02 -23.18
N LEU A 198 28.41 -20.93 -23.61
CA LEU A 198 27.81 -19.58 -23.59
C LEU A 198 26.53 -19.52 -24.44
N THR A 199 26.57 -20.11 -25.64
CA THR A 199 25.42 -20.18 -26.55
C THR A 199 24.28 -20.97 -25.93
N ASN A 200 24.57 -22.15 -25.36
CA ASN A 200 23.55 -22.99 -24.73
C ASN A 200 22.88 -22.28 -23.54
N LEU A 201 23.68 -21.64 -22.67
CA LEU A 201 23.17 -20.86 -21.54
C LEU A 201 22.22 -19.75 -22.00
N LEU A 202 22.68 -18.91 -22.93
CA LEU A 202 21.91 -17.77 -23.42
C LEU A 202 20.66 -18.22 -24.19
N THR A 203 20.76 -19.24 -25.02
CA THR A 203 19.64 -19.77 -25.81
C THR A 203 18.56 -20.33 -24.89
N THR A 204 18.95 -21.13 -23.89
CA THR A 204 18.03 -21.74 -22.92
C THR A 204 17.34 -20.68 -22.08
N ALA A 205 18.11 -19.77 -21.48
CA ALA A 205 17.55 -18.76 -20.57
C ALA A 205 16.75 -17.67 -21.30
N SER A 206 17.02 -17.42 -22.59
CA SER A 206 16.29 -16.44 -23.40
C SER A 206 15.07 -17.01 -24.13
N LYS A 207 14.86 -18.34 -24.06
CA LYS A 207 13.88 -19.09 -24.87
C LYS A 207 14.11 -18.89 -26.37
N GLY A 208 15.36 -19.01 -26.81
CA GLY A 208 15.76 -18.94 -28.23
C GLY A 208 16.05 -17.55 -28.79
N ARG A 209 15.82 -16.47 -28.03
CA ARG A 209 16.05 -15.09 -28.52
C ARG A 209 17.54 -14.76 -28.68
N TYR A 210 18.40 -15.30 -27.82
CA TYR A 210 19.85 -15.09 -27.85
C TYR A 210 20.53 -16.36 -28.34
N GLY A 211 20.71 -16.45 -29.66
CA GLY A 211 21.42 -17.54 -30.31
C GLY A 211 22.93 -17.34 -30.39
N LYS A 212 23.57 -18.13 -31.26
CA LYS A 212 25.03 -18.18 -31.44
C LYS A 212 25.65 -16.81 -31.77
N GLU A 213 25.03 -16.05 -32.69
CA GLU A 213 25.55 -14.73 -33.09
C GLU A 213 25.64 -13.78 -31.90
N LYS A 214 24.62 -13.77 -31.04
CA LYS A 214 24.60 -12.91 -29.86
C LYS A 214 25.64 -13.33 -28.83
N ALA A 215 25.83 -14.65 -28.66
CA ALA A 215 26.88 -15.19 -27.82
C ALA A 215 28.29 -14.79 -28.31
N ILE A 216 28.52 -14.79 -29.63
CA ILE A 216 29.77 -14.31 -30.23
C ILE A 216 29.95 -12.81 -29.91
N GLN A 217 28.95 -11.97 -30.19
CA GLN A 217 29.02 -10.53 -29.91
C GLN A 217 29.38 -10.24 -28.45
N ILE A 218 28.70 -10.89 -27.51
CA ILE A 218 28.95 -10.71 -26.07
C ILE A 218 30.36 -11.18 -25.69
N ARG A 219 30.83 -12.30 -26.23
CA ARG A 219 32.17 -12.84 -25.93
C ARG A 219 33.28 -11.98 -26.50
N GLU A 220 33.15 -11.50 -27.74
CA GLU A 220 34.16 -10.63 -28.34
C GLU A 220 34.22 -9.28 -27.62
N ALA A 221 33.07 -8.68 -27.28
CA ALA A 221 33.05 -7.47 -26.46
C ALA A 221 33.68 -7.68 -25.07
N ALA A 222 33.50 -8.87 -24.49
CA ALA A 222 34.11 -9.22 -23.21
C ALA A 222 35.64 -9.33 -23.30
N ARG A 223 36.22 -9.72 -24.44
CA ARG A 223 37.67 -9.80 -24.66
C ARG A 223 38.33 -8.43 -24.71
N THR A 224 37.64 -7.44 -25.25
CA THR A 224 38.14 -6.06 -25.37
C THR A 224 37.57 -5.14 -24.30
N SER A 225 36.93 -5.70 -23.27
CA SER A 225 36.22 -4.92 -22.26
C SER A 225 37.17 -4.15 -21.35
N ILE A 226 36.77 -2.93 -20.97
CA ILE A 226 37.44 -2.14 -19.92
C ILE A 226 36.96 -2.50 -18.50
N GLY A 227 36.14 -3.55 -18.36
CA GLY A 227 35.59 -4.00 -17.09
C GLY A 227 36.66 -4.40 -16.07
N SER A 228 36.49 -3.95 -14.82
CA SER A 228 37.45 -4.22 -13.74
C SER A 228 37.33 -5.65 -13.22
N VAL A 229 38.47 -6.33 -13.07
CA VAL A 229 38.52 -7.70 -12.51
C VAL A 229 38.51 -7.61 -10.98
N MET A 230 37.32 -7.66 -10.39
CA MET A 230 37.12 -7.54 -8.94
C MET A 230 36.35 -8.74 -8.36
N PRO A 231 37.04 -9.73 -7.75
CA PRO A 231 36.38 -10.94 -7.21
C PRO A 231 35.30 -10.66 -6.17
N ALA A 232 35.53 -9.70 -5.28
CA ALA A 232 34.55 -9.30 -4.26
C ALA A 232 33.26 -8.75 -4.89
N LYS A 233 33.37 -7.90 -5.91
CA LYS A 233 32.22 -7.35 -6.65
C LYS A 233 31.52 -8.41 -7.50
N SER A 234 32.28 -9.37 -8.02
CA SER A 234 31.72 -10.53 -8.74
C SER A 234 30.86 -11.39 -7.80
N LEU A 235 31.31 -11.62 -6.56
CA LEU A 235 30.53 -12.33 -5.55
C LEU A 235 29.28 -11.54 -5.12
N GLU A 236 29.43 -10.23 -4.87
CA GLU A 236 28.32 -9.31 -4.57
C GLU A 236 27.24 -9.38 -5.66
N LEU A 237 27.63 -9.38 -6.94
CA LEU A 237 26.70 -9.48 -8.07
C LEU A 237 25.94 -10.81 -8.07
N LYS A 238 26.63 -11.94 -7.86
CA LYS A 238 25.98 -13.26 -7.78
C LYS A 238 24.92 -13.30 -6.68
N HIS A 239 25.27 -12.85 -5.47
CA HIS A 239 24.34 -12.82 -4.35
C HIS A 239 23.17 -11.88 -4.59
N THR A 240 23.43 -10.70 -5.16
CA THR A 240 22.38 -9.71 -5.49
C THR A 240 21.38 -10.28 -6.51
N ILE A 241 21.85 -11.00 -7.54
CA ILE A 241 20.97 -11.66 -8.52
C ILE A 241 20.11 -12.73 -7.86
N LYS A 242 20.68 -13.57 -6.99
CA LYS A 242 19.92 -14.59 -6.24
C LYS A 242 18.82 -13.95 -5.38
N LEU A 243 19.13 -12.88 -4.66
CA LEU A 243 18.13 -12.13 -3.86
C LEU A 243 17.02 -11.54 -4.73
N ILE A 244 17.33 -11.03 -5.93
CA ILE A 244 16.29 -10.55 -6.86
C ILE A 244 15.35 -11.67 -7.31
N GLN A 245 15.89 -12.88 -7.54
CA GLN A 245 15.10 -14.05 -7.91
C GLN A 245 14.19 -14.50 -6.77
N GLU A 246 14.71 -14.53 -5.53
CA GLU A 246 13.93 -14.85 -4.34
C GLU A 246 12.78 -13.85 -4.14
N LEU A 247 13.08 -12.55 -4.14
CA LEU A 247 12.05 -11.51 -4.04
C LEU A 247 11.03 -11.59 -5.18
N ALA A 248 11.42 -12.07 -6.36
CA ALA A 248 10.46 -12.27 -7.45
C ALA A 248 9.50 -13.44 -7.17
N SER A 249 9.96 -14.53 -6.55
CA SER A 249 9.09 -15.63 -6.09
C SER A 249 8.13 -15.14 -5.02
N GLU A 250 8.66 -14.49 -3.97
CA GLU A 250 7.84 -13.95 -2.88
C GLU A 250 6.77 -12.97 -3.39
N ILE A 251 7.12 -12.08 -4.34
CA ILE A 251 6.15 -11.15 -4.94
C ILE A 251 5.04 -11.92 -5.68
N ASN A 252 5.37 -12.99 -6.41
CA ASN A 252 4.37 -13.78 -7.12
C ASN A 252 3.41 -14.46 -6.13
N GLU A 253 3.92 -15.04 -5.04
CA GLU A 253 3.09 -15.66 -4.00
C GLU A 253 2.13 -14.65 -3.34
N ILE A 254 2.60 -13.43 -3.11
CA ILE A 254 1.76 -12.34 -2.60
C ILE A 254 0.71 -11.93 -3.65
N GLU A 255 1.10 -11.81 -4.92
CA GLU A 255 0.17 -11.48 -6.02
C GLU A 255 -0.91 -12.55 -6.19
N ASP A 256 -0.59 -13.83 -6.08
CA ASP A 256 -1.55 -14.93 -6.10
C ASP A 256 -2.53 -14.86 -4.93
N SER A 257 -2.04 -14.49 -3.73
CA SER A 257 -2.88 -14.30 -2.55
C SER A 257 -3.83 -13.11 -2.71
N ILE A 258 -3.34 -12.00 -3.30
CA ILE A 258 -4.16 -10.83 -3.65
C ILE A 258 -5.22 -11.22 -4.68
N GLN A 259 -4.86 -12.00 -5.69
CA GLN A 259 -5.77 -12.43 -6.75
C GLN A 259 -6.95 -13.22 -6.18
N LYS A 260 -6.71 -14.18 -5.29
CA LYS A 260 -7.76 -14.97 -4.64
C LYS A 260 -8.80 -14.10 -3.93
N ILE A 261 -8.35 -13.14 -3.12
CA ILE A 261 -9.25 -12.21 -2.41
C ILE A 261 -10.06 -11.37 -3.40
N ILE A 262 -9.42 -10.91 -4.49
CA ILE A 262 -10.09 -10.08 -5.49
C ILE A 262 -11.11 -10.89 -6.31
N ASP A 263 -10.82 -12.15 -6.62
CA ASP A 263 -11.74 -13.04 -7.33
C ASP A 263 -13.00 -13.32 -6.50
N GLU A 264 -12.85 -13.48 -5.18
CA GLU A 264 -13.97 -13.63 -4.25
C GLU A 264 -14.83 -12.35 -4.15
N LEU A 265 -14.19 -11.17 -4.14
CA LEU A 265 -14.89 -9.89 -4.06
C LEU A 265 -15.57 -9.47 -5.38
N ASN A 266 -15.03 -9.92 -6.53
CA ASN A 266 -15.43 -9.54 -7.90
C ASN A 266 -15.83 -8.04 -8.05
N PRO A 267 -14.91 -7.10 -7.76
CA PRO A 267 -15.27 -5.71 -7.59
C PRO A 267 -15.53 -5.00 -8.93
N PRO A 268 -16.58 -4.15 -9.04
CA PRO A 268 -16.91 -3.41 -10.26
C PRO A 268 -15.77 -2.57 -10.85
N ILE A 269 -14.81 -2.13 -10.02
CA ILE A 269 -13.64 -1.35 -10.46
C ILE A 269 -12.81 -2.03 -11.56
N LEU A 270 -12.78 -3.37 -11.61
CA LEU A 270 -12.01 -4.13 -12.60
C LEU A 270 -12.62 -4.05 -14.00
N SER A 271 -13.90 -3.70 -14.12
CA SER A 271 -14.56 -3.52 -15.42
C SER A 271 -14.07 -2.28 -16.19
N ILE A 272 -13.31 -1.38 -15.55
CA ILE A 272 -12.75 -0.20 -16.20
C ILE A 272 -11.57 -0.61 -17.10
N PRO A 273 -11.60 -0.29 -18.41
CA PRO A 273 -10.48 -0.58 -19.31
C PRO A 273 -9.18 0.07 -18.81
N GLY A 274 -8.12 -0.74 -18.69
CA GLY A 274 -6.81 -0.32 -18.17
C GLY A 274 -6.67 -0.40 -16.64
N MET A 275 -7.68 -0.87 -15.91
CA MET A 275 -7.56 -1.17 -14.48
C MET A 275 -7.00 -2.58 -14.26
N GLY A 276 -5.83 -2.68 -13.62
CA GLY A 276 -5.23 -3.97 -13.25
C GLY A 276 -5.58 -4.39 -11.82
N VAL A 277 -5.57 -5.71 -11.57
CA VAL A 277 -5.87 -6.33 -10.27
C VAL A 277 -5.06 -5.69 -9.13
N ASN A 278 -3.75 -5.58 -9.29
CA ASN A 278 -2.88 -4.98 -8.27
C ASN A 278 -3.26 -3.52 -7.92
N SER A 279 -3.65 -2.72 -8.91
CA SER A 279 -4.03 -1.32 -8.65
C SER A 279 -5.42 -1.24 -8.02
N ALA A 280 -6.36 -2.06 -8.50
CA ALA A 280 -7.69 -2.18 -7.92
C ALA A 280 -7.62 -2.64 -6.45
N ALA A 281 -6.82 -3.67 -6.15
CA ALA A 281 -6.62 -4.19 -4.81
C ALA A 281 -6.12 -3.11 -3.84
N VAL A 282 -5.10 -2.34 -4.22
CA VAL A 282 -4.60 -1.24 -3.37
C VAL A 282 -5.68 -0.18 -3.16
N ILE A 283 -6.46 0.16 -4.19
CA ILE A 283 -7.53 1.17 -4.09
C ILE A 283 -8.62 0.70 -3.11
N LEU A 284 -9.07 -0.54 -3.26
CA LEU A 284 -10.08 -1.14 -2.39
C LEU A 284 -9.59 -1.24 -0.94
N ALA A 285 -8.38 -1.77 -0.75
CA ALA A 285 -7.80 -1.99 0.57
C ALA A 285 -7.52 -0.68 1.35
N GLU A 286 -7.12 0.38 0.66
CA GLU A 286 -6.86 1.67 1.31
C GLU A 286 -8.13 2.47 1.59
N ILE A 287 -9.16 2.37 0.73
CA ILE A 287 -10.44 3.07 0.90
C ILE A 287 -11.35 2.32 1.88
N GLY A 288 -11.38 1.00 1.80
CA GLY A 288 -12.34 0.15 2.49
C GLY A 288 -13.76 0.37 1.96
N ASP A 289 -14.71 0.64 2.86
CA ASP A 289 -16.09 0.97 2.49
C ASP A 289 -16.20 2.38 1.89
N PHE A 290 -16.64 2.45 0.62
CA PHE A 290 -16.88 3.70 -0.09
C PHE A 290 -17.99 4.54 0.55
N SER A 291 -18.90 3.93 1.30
CA SER A 291 -19.97 4.63 2.02
C SER A 291 -19.44 5.48 3.18
N ASN A 292 -18.17 5.31 3.58
CA ASN A 292 -17.49 6.17 4.56
C ASN A 292 -17.20 7.57 4.01
N PHE A 293 -17.23 7.73 2.68
CA PHE A 293 -16.96 8.99 2.03
C PHE A 293 -18.24 9.63 1.51
N SER A 294 -18.56 10.82 2.02
CA SER A 294 -19.73 11.58 1.57
C SER A 294 -19.55 12.18 0.16
N SER A 295 -18.32 12.30 -0.34
CA SER A 295 -18.04 12.76 -1.70
C SER A 295 -16.75 12.17 -2.28
N PRO A 296 -16.62 12.04 -3.61
CA PRO A 296 -15.38 11.64 -4.27
C PRO A 296 -14.18 12.56 -3.97
N ASP A 297 -14.45 13.86 -3.74
CA ASP A 297 -13.40 14.82 -3.41
C ASP A 297 -12.78 14.54 -2.02
N LYS A 298 -13.53 13.94 -1.07
CA LYS A 298 -12.97 13.46 0.21
C LYS A 298 -12.01 12.29 0.01
N ILE A 299 -12.26 11.40 -0.97
CA ILE A 299 -11.33 10.31 -1.31
C ILE A 299 -10.03 10.88 -1.89
N LEU A 300 -10.12 11.90 -2.74
CA LEU A 300 -8.93 12.59 -3.28
C LEU A 300 -8.11 13.27 -2.19
N ALA A 301 -8.78 13.89 -1.20
CA ALA A 301 -8.13 14.46 -0.03
C ALA A 301 -7.46 13.36 0.82
N TYR A 302 -8.15 12.23 1.04
CA TYR A 302 -7.61 11.07 1.76
C TYR A 302 -6.42 10.41 1.05
N ALA A 303 -6.39 10.41 -0.28
CA ALA A 303 -5.22 10.00 -1.05
C ALA A 303 -4.09 11.06 -1.00
N GLY A 304 -4.36 12.27 -0.50
CA GLY A 304 -3.41 13.38 -0.54
C GLY A 304 -3.14 13.86 -1.96
N CYS A 305 -4.10 13.68 -2.86
CA CYS A 305 -4.05 14.06 -4.28
C CYS A 305 -4.68 15.45 -4.54
N SER A 306 -5.35 16.01 -3.54
CA SER A 306 -5.92 17.36 -3.62
C SER A 306 -4.81 18.43 -3.54
N PRO A 307 -4.92 19.50 -4.35
CA PRO A 307 -4.03 20.64 -4.25
C PRO A 307 -4.27 21.40 -2.93
N SER A 308 -3.20 21.90 -2.32
CA SER A 308 -3.28 22.72 -1.12
C SER A 308 -3.96 24.07 -1.43
N THR A 309 -5.10 24.36 -0.83
CA THR A 309 -5.71 25.68 -0.94
C THR A 309 -5.09 26.60 0.12
N TYR A 310 -4.11 27.41 -0.28
CA TYR A 310 -3.60 28.52 0.52
C TYR A 310 -4.06 29.84 -0.13
N GLN A 311 -5.29 30.25 0.16
CA GLN A 311 -5.82 31.56 -0.24
C GLN A 311 -5.79 32.49 0.97
N SER A 312 -4.70 33.24 1.14
CA SER A 312 -4.72 34.45 1.97
C SER A 312 -5.13 35.62 1.08
N GLY A 313 -6.30 36.20 1.36
CA GLY A 313 -6.90 37.45 0.85
C GLY A 313 -6.50 38.01 -0.52
N LYS A 314 -5.22 38.33 -0.73
CA LYS A 314 -4.68 39.04 -1.91
C LYS A 314 -3.76 38.22 -2.83
N LEU A 315 -3.46 36.96 -2.52
CA LEU A 315 -2.56 36.12 -3.34
C LEU A 315 -3.35 35.24 -4.32
N THR A 316 -3.43 35.65 -5.58
CA THR A 316 -4.09 34.92 -6.67
C THR A 316 -3.17 33.93 -7.40
N ASN A 317 -1.84 33.99 -7.18
CA ASN A 317 -0.83 33.17 -7.85
C ASN A 317 -0.01 32.30 -6.90
N CYS A 318 -0.67 31.49 -6.07
CA CYS A 318 0.00 30.41 -5.37
C CYS A 318 -0.13 29.13 -6.21
N TYR A 319 0.98 28.63 -6.77
CA TYR A 319 1.01 27.28 -7.34
C TYR A 319 0.70 26.28 -6.23
N ALA A 320 -0.53 25.79 -6.19
CA ALA A 320 -0.97 24.87 -5.15
C ALA A 320 -0.18 23.56 -5.28
N HIS A 321 0.60 23.23 -4.25
CA HIS A 321 1.32 21.98 -4.18
C HIS A 321 0.38 20.85 -3.72
N MET A 322 0.69 19.63 -4.11
CA MET A 322 -0.03 18.46 -3.63
C MET A 322 0.28 18.25 -2.13
N GLU A 323 -0.76 18.15 -1.29
CA GLU A 323 -0.59 18.14 0.18
C GLU A 323 0.16 16.91 0.72
N LYS A 324 0.12 15.77 0.02
CA LYS A 324 0.79 14.51 0.38
C LYS A 324 0.53 13.99 1.81
N ARG A 325 -0.43 14.56 2.55
CA ARG A 325 -0.83 14.15 3.92
C ARG A 325 -1.60 12.83 3.96
N GLY A 326 -2.11 12.38 2.82
CA GLY A 326 -2.90 11.15 2.67
C GLY A 326 -2.11 9.89 2.34
N SER A 327 -2.81 8.75 2.19
CA SER A 327 -2.20 7.44 1.96
C SER A 327 -1.28 7.43 0.73
N ARG A 328 0.01 7.14 0.96
CA ARG A 328 1.02 7.03 -0.10
C ARG A 328 0.74 5.89 -1.08
N TYR A 329 0.18 4.80 -0.57
CA TYR A 329 -0.15 3.62 -1.35
C TYR A 329 -1.31 3.92 -2.30
N LEU A 330 -2.39 4.51 -1.77
CA LEU A 330 -3.55 4.91 -2.56
C LEU A 330 -3.19 5.90 -3.67
N ARG A 331 -2.39 6.92 -3.35
CA ARG A 331 -1.91 7.90 -4.32
C ARG A 331 -1.07 7.28 -5.42
N HIS A 332 -0.15 6.39 -5.06
CA HIS A 332 0.68 5.68 -6.03
C HIS A 332 -0.18 4.79 -6.96
N ALA A 333 -1.14 4.05 -6.39
CA ALA A 333 -2.05 3.21 -7.17
C ALA A 333 -2.94 4.01 -8.11
N LEU A 334 -3.60 5.07 -7.61
CA LEU A 334 -4.44 5.95 -8.43
C LEU A 334 -3.67 6.58 -9.59
N TYR A 335 -2.46 7.07 -9.33
CA TYR A 335 -1.63 7.70 -10.35
C TYR A 335 -1.22 6.70 -11.45
N ASN A 336 -0.79 5.48 -11.08
CA ASN A 336 -0.43 4.45 -12.05
C ASN A 336 -1.65 3.91 -12.79
N ALA A 337 -2.76 3.63 -12.10
CA ALA A 337 -4.02 3.22 -12.71
C ALA A 337 -4.49 4.25 -13.74
N THR A 338 -4.44 5.54 -13.40
CA THR A 338 -4.85 6.62 -14.32
C THR A 338 -4.03 6.61 -15.61
N LYS A 339 -2.72 6.33 -15.57
CA LYS A 339 -1.90 6.23 -16.78
C LYS A 339 -2.39 5.13 -17.72
N TYR A 340 -2.64 3.94 -17.19
CA TYR A 340 -3.13 2.80 -17.97
C TYR A 340 -4.56 3.03 -18.46
N VAL A 341 -5.44 3.58 -17.62
CA VAL A 341 -6.80 3.94 -18.04
C VAL A 341 -6.77 4.99 -19.16
N CYS A 342 -5.90 6.01 -19.09
CA CYS A 342 -5.77 6.98 -20.19
C CYS A 342 -5.19 6.37 -21.48
N TYR A 343 -4.50 5.23 -21.39
CA TYR A 343 -3.98 4.53 -22.56
C TYR A 343 -5.03 3.62 -23.20
N TRP A 344 -5.79 2.88 -22.39
CA TRP A 344 -6.74 1.87 -22.86
C TRP A 344 -8.18 2.36 -23.01
N ASN A 345 -8.56 3.46 -22.34
CA ASN A 345 -9.91 4.01 -22.41
C ASN A 345 -9.93 5.30 -23.25
N PRO A 346 -10.59 5.31 -24.42
CA PRO A 346 -10.67 6.48 -25.31
C PRO A 346 -11.20 7.75 -24.62
N VAL A 347 -12.21 7.64 -23.76
CA VAL A 347 -12.83 8.77 -23.05
C VAL A 347 -11.84 9.45 -22.08
N PHE A 348 -10.91 8.69 -21.52
CA PHE A 348 -9.85 9.24 -20.68
C PHE A 348 -8.67 9.76 -21.52
N ALA A 349 -8.35 9.12 -22.64
CA ALA A 349 -7.35 9.58 -23.59
C ALA A 349 -7.70 10.98 -24.14
N GLU A 350 -8.94 11.17 -24.61
CA GLU A 350 -9.45 12.46 -25.09
C GLU A 350 -9.44 13.53 -24.00
N TYR A 351 -9.83 13.16 -22.78
CA TYR A 351 -9.82 14.09 -21.66
C TYR A 351 -8.39 14.54 -21.31
N LEU A 352 -7.43 13.63 -21.33
CA LEU A 352 -6.02 13.95 -21.13
C LEU A 352 -5.49 14.85 -22.24
N ALA A 353 -5.81 14.55 -23.50
CA ALA A 353 -5.43 15.36 -24.66
C ALA A 353 -6.00 16.78 -24.56
N LYS A 354 -7.29 16.93 -24.20
CA LYS A 354 -7.94 18.22 -23.96
C LYS A 354 -7.21 19.03 -22.88
N LYS A 355 -6.86 18.40 -21.75
CA LYS A 355 -6.12 19.08 -20.67
C LYS A 355 -4.70 19.48 -21.08
N ARG A 356 -4.05 18.75 -21.98
CA ARG A 356 -2.76 19.15 -22.56
C ARG A 356 -2.92 20.31 -23.54
N ALA A 357 -3.98 20.32 -24.35
CA ALA A 357 -4.29 21.41 -25.26
C ALA A 357 -4.59 22.73 -24.51
N GLU A 358 -5.12 22.65 -23.29
CA GLU A 358 -5.26 23.80 -22.36
C GLU A 358 -3.91 24.35 -21.84
N GLY A 359 -2.76 23.83 -22.31
CA GLY A 359 -1.42 24.30 -21.91
C GLY A 359 -0.87 23.68 -20.63
N LYS A 360 -1.55 22.68 -20.05
CA LYS A 360 -1.10 22.05 -18.79
C LYS A 360 0.01 21.04 -19.03
N HIS A 361 1.00 21.05 -18.13
CA HIS A 361 2.04 20.01 -18.10
C HIS A 361 1.43 18.61 -17.91
N TYR A 362 2.06 17.58 -18.49
CA TYR A 362 1.56 16.19 -18.50
C TYR A 362 1.10 15.69 -17.12
N ASN A 363 1.91 15.91 -16.08
CA ASN A 363 1.58 15.47 -14.72
C ASN A 363 0.36 16.19 -14.12
N VAL A 364 0.11 17.45 -14.51
CA VAL A 364 -1.05 18.23 -14.09
C VAL A 364 -2.29 17.79 -14.87
N ALA A 365 -2.15 17.52 -16.17
CA ALA A 365 -3.24 16.94 -16.96
C ALA A 365 -3.65 15.56 -16.41
N LEU A 366 -2.68 14.74 -16.01
CA LEU A 366 -2.91 13.42 -15.44
C LEU A 366 -3.58 13.50 -14.05
N SER A 367 -3.26 14.51 -13.21
CA SER A 367 -3.96 14.69 -11.94
C SER A 367 -5.44 15.06 -12.12
N HIS A 368 -5.77 15.82 -13.17
CA HIS A 368 -7.16 16.05 -13.56
C HIS A 368 -7.86 14.77 -14.03
N ALA A 369 -7.18 13.92 -14.81
CA ALA A 369 -7.71 12.62 -15.24
C ALA A 369 -7.93 11.69 -14.03
N MET A 370 -7.01 11.69 -13.07
CA MET A 370 -7.13 10.95 -11.83
C MET A 370 -8.34 11.40 -11.00
N LYS A 371 -8.60 12.72 -10.92
CA LYS A 371 -9.81 13.26 -10.29
C LYS A 371 -11.09 12.75 -10.96
N LYS A 372 -11.11 12.66 -12.30
CA LYS A 372 -12.22 12.06 -13.06
C LYS A 372 -12.35 10.56 -12.77
N LEU A 373 -11.24 9.83 -12.67
CA LEU A 373 -11.22 8.41 -12.36
C LEU A 373 -11.77 8.11 -10.96
N VAL A 374 -11.39 8.87 -9.94
CA VAL A 374 -11.91 8.66 -8.57
C VAL A 374 -13.42 8.88 -8.51
N ARG A 375 -13.96 9.85 -9.26
CA ARG A 375 -15.42 10.05 -9.36
C ARG A 375 -16.12 8.85 -9.99
N LEU A 376 -15.53 8.28 -11.05
CA LEU A 376 -16.04 7.07 -11.70
C LEU A 376 -16.01 5.87 -10.74
N ILE A 377 -14.88 5.63 -10.07
CA ILE A 377 -14.73 4.53 -9.11
C ILE A 377 -15.78 4.65 -8.00
N TYR A 378 -15.95 5.84 -7.43
CA TYR A 378 -16.94 6.08 -6.38
C TYR A 378 -18.37 5.77 -6.85
N ALA A 379 -18.73 6.17 -8.08
CA ALA A 379 -20.04 5.90 -8.65
C ALA A 379 -20.28 4.41 -8.91
N LEU A 380 -19.29 3.69 -9.46
CA LEU A 380 -19.38 2.26 -9.74
C LEU A 380 -19.52 1.46 -8.44
N GLN A 381 -18.70 1.77 -7.44
CA GLN A 381 -18.72 1.04 -6.17
C GLN A 381 -19.99 1.30 -5.35
N LYS A 382 -20.53 2.52 -5.39
CA LYS A 382 -21.80 2.82 -4.71
C LYS A 382 -23.02 2.21 -5.42
N SER A 383 -22.96 2.05 -6.74
CA SER A 383 -24.07 1.49 -7.52
C SER A 383 -24.01 -0.03 -7.68
N GLY A 384 -22.85 -0.66 -7.44
CA GLY A 384 -22.62 -2.08 -7.71
C GLY A 384 -22.65 -2.45 -9.19
N LYS A 385 -22.70 -1.46 -10.10
CA LYS A 385 -22.82 -1.69 -11.55
C LYS A 385 -21.45 -1.72 -12.21
N ALA A 386 -21.30 -2.59 -13.20
CA ALA A 386 -20.11 -2.61 -14.05
C ALA A 386 -20.01 -1.33 -14.90
N TYR A 387 -18.79 -1.00 -15.29
CA TYR A 387 -18.49 0.09 -16.19
C TYR A 387 -19.10 -0.20 -17.57
N LEU A 388 -19.97 0.69 -18.01
CA LEU A 388 -20.49 0.71 -19.37
C LEU A 388 -19.67 1.74 -20.15
N ALA A 389 -19.02 1.29 -21.23
CA ALA A 389 -18.43 2.21 -22.19
C ALA A 389 -19.57 3.05 -22.79
N ALA A 390 -19.37 4.37 -22.85
CA ALA A 390 -20.26 5.20 -23.66
C ALA A 390 -20.10 4.77 -25.11
N ALA A 391 -21.21 4.34 -25.73
CA ALA A 391 -21.27 3.94 -27.13
C ALA A 391 -20.91 5.09 -28.07
#